data_AF-A0A376KVQ7-F1
#
_entry.id   AF-A0A376KVQ7-F1
#
_cell.length_a   1.000
_cell.length_b   1.000
_cell.length_c   1.000
_cell.angle_alpha   90.00
_cell.angle_beta   90.00
_cell.angle_gamma   90.00
#
_symmetry.space_group_name_H-M   'P 1'
#
loop_
_entity.id
_entity.type
_entity.pdbx_description
1 polymer ?
#
loop_
_entity_poly.entity_id
_entity_poly.type
_entity_poly.pdbx_seq_one_letter_code
_entity_poly.pdbx_strand_id
1 'polypeptide(L)'
;MAPEEAPAMLRFRRSGSKLTLINPTPYFITVTNMKAGNSNLPNTMVPPKGEVSVDITHAATGDISFQTINDYGALTPRIKATMQ
;
A
#
# COMPACT_ATOMS: atom_id res chain seq x y z
N MET A 1 -3.20 17.88 -7.36
CA MET A 1 -3.32 16.68 -6.53
C MET A 1 -3.11 17.10 -5.11
N ALA A 2 -4.11 16.88 -4.27
CA ALA A 2 -4.02 17.14 -2.85
C ALA A 2 -3.39 15.92 -2.12
N PRO A 3 -2.73 16.10 -0.97
CA PRO A 3 -2.10 14.99 -0.24
C PRO A 3 -3.06 13.84 0.08
N GLU A 4 -4.35 14.14 0.28
CA GLU A 4 -5.37 13.13 0.61
C GLU A 4 -5.69 12.20 -0.57
N GLU A 5 -5.39 12.61 -1.80
CA GLU A 5 -5.58 11.82 -3.01
C GLU A 5 -4.42 10.85 -3.26
N ALA A 6 -3.26 11.10 -2.64
CA ALA A 6 -2.04 10.36 -2.91
C ALA A 6 -2.14 8.84 -2.60
N PRO A 7 -2.76 8.41 -1.48
CA PRO A 7 -2.97 6.99 -1.18
C PRO A 7 -3.70 6.22 -2.29
N ALA A 8 -4.67 6.84 -2.95
CA ALA A 8 -5.46 6.20 -4.01
C ALA A 8 -4.64 5.94 -5.29
N MET A 9 -3.47 6.58 -5.43
CA MET A 9 -2.57 6.41 -6.57
C MET A 9 -1.51 5.33 -6.36
N LEU A 10 -1.44 4.73 -5.16
CA LEU A 10 -0.54 3.62 -4.91
C LEU A 10 -0.85 2.46 -5.85
N ARG A 11 0.22 1.88 -6.40
CA ARG A 11 0.16 0.68 -7.24
C ARG A 11 0.84 -0.47 -6.54
N PHE A 12 0.35 -1.66 -6.80
CA PHE A 12 0.82 -2.89 -6.17
C PHE A 12 1.19 -3.88 -7.26
N ARG A 13 2.44 -4.33 -7.26
CA ARG A 13 2.95 -5.32 -8.21
C ARG A 13 3.47 -6.52 -7.45
N ARG A 14 3.06 -7.73 -7.84
CA ARG A 14 3.59 -8.95 -7.23
C ARG A 14 4.64 -9.62 -8.12
N SER A 15 5.70 -10.10 -7.49
CA SER A 15 6.71 -10.96 -8.13
C SER A 15 7.10 -12.08 -7.17
N GLY A 16 6.60 -13.29 -7.42
CA GLY A 16 6.82 -14.45 -6.55
C GLY A 16 6.33 -14.21 -5.11
N SER A 17 7.26 -14.24 -4.17
CA SER A 17 7.04 -14.01 -2.73
C SER A 17 7.24 -12.56 -2.29
N LYS A 18 7.29 -11.60 -3.23
CA LYS A 18 7.40 -10.17 -2.91
C LYS A 18 6.24 -9.38 -3.49
N LEU A 19 5.73 -8.44 -2.69
CA LEU A 19 4.78 -7.42 -3.11
C LEU A 19 5.50 -6.06 -3.09
N THR A 20 5.57 -5.40 -4.24
CA THR A 20 6.14 -4.06 -4.39
C THR A 20 5.02 -3.03 -4.36
N LEU A 21 5.12 -2.08 -3.44
CA LEU A 21 4.28 -0.90 -3.34
C LEU A 21 4.97 0.25 -4.08
N ILE A 22 4.30 0.85 -5.06
CA ILE A 22 4.85 1.89 -5.93
C ILE A 22 4.07 3.17 -5.69
N ASN A 23 4.78 4.23 -5.32
CA ASN A 23 4.22 5.55 -5.06
C ASN A 23 4.60 6.54 -6.18
N PRO A 24 3.69 6.83 -7.12
CA PRO A 24 3.95 7.79 -8.18
C PRO A 24 3.81 9.25 -7.74
N THR A 25 3.50 9.53 -6.47
CA THR A 25 3.17 10.87 -5.95
C THR A 25 4.39 11.54 -5.29
N PRO A 26 4.37 12.86 -5.05
CA PRO A 26 5.44 13.56 -4.35
C PRO A 26 5.32 13.52 -2.80
N TYR A 27 4.48 12.65 -2.23
CA TYR A 27 4.22 12.57 -0.79
C TYR A 27 4.71 11.26 -0.18
N PHE A 28 5.18 11.28 1.07
CA PHE A 28 5.37 10.04 1.84
C PHE A 28 4.01 9.44 2.19
N ILE A 29 3.87 8.14 2.05
CA ILE A 29 2.61 7.45 2.38
C ILE A 29 2.90 6.36 3.40
N THR A 30 2.36 6.52 4.61
CA THR A 30 2.44 5.49 5.66
C THR A 30 1.25 4.53 5.51
N VAL A 31 1.51 3.36 4.95
CA VAL A 31 0.53 2.29 4.73
C VAL A 31 0.43 1.42 5.97
N THR A 32 -0.81 1.19 6.43
CA THR A 32 -1.13 0.40 7.62
C THR A 32 -2.36 -0.48 7.39
N ASN A 33 -2.58 -1.47 8.26
CA ASN A 33 -3.70 -2.42 8.17
C ASN A 33 -3.83 -3.06 6.78
N MET A 34 -2.69 -3.27 6.12
CA MET A 34 -2.61 -3.79 4.76
C MET A 34 -2.83 -5.29 4.76
N LYS A 35 -3.65 -5.74 3.81
CA LYS A 35 -3.96 -7.15 3.58
C LYS A 35 -3.88 -7.47 2.09
N ALA A 36 -3.40 -8.67 1.79
CA ALA A 36 -3.55 -9.32 0.49
C ALA A 36 -4.44 -10.54 0.69
N GLY A 37 -5.70 -10.46 0.23
CA GLY A 37 -6.73 -11.43 0.63
C GLY A 37 -6.88 -11.51 2.16
N ASN A 38 -6.60 -12.67 2.74
CA ASN A 38 -6.66 -12.91 4.19
C ASN A 38 -5.32 -12.72 4.92
N SER A 39 -4.22 -12.46 4.19
CA SER A 39 -2.89 -12.34 4.78
C SER A 39 -2.60 -10.90 5.20
N ASN A 40 -2.27 -10.69 6.48
CA ASN A 40 -1.77 -9.39 6.96
C ASN A 40 -0.36 -9.13 6.43
N LEU A 41 -0.09 -7.88 6.06
CA LEU A 41 1.21 -7.42 5.61
C LEU A 41 1.75 -6.34 6.57
N PRO A 42 3.07 -6.16 6.66
CA PRO A 42 3.67 -5.20 7.59
C PRO A 42 3.30 -3.75 7.23
N ASN A 43 3.27 -2.90 8.25
CA ASN A 43 3.18 -1.46 8.05
C ASN A 43 4.40 -0.96 7.27
N THR A 44 4.17 -0.11 6.29
CA THR A 44 5.20 0.28 5.31
C THR A 44 5.08 1.76 5.00
N MET A 45 6.19 2.50 5.11
CA MET A 45 6.27 3.87 4.63
C MET A 45 6.85 3.88 3.22
N VAL A 46 6.09 4.36 2.23
CA VAL A 46 6.53 4.39 0.82
C VAL A 46 6.99 5.80 0.47
N PRO A 47 8.25 5.98 0.00
CA PRO A 47 8.79 7.29 -0.30
C PRO A 47 8.15 7.91 -1.55
N PRO A 48 8.20 9.25 -1.70
CA PRO A 48 7.81 9.94 -2.92
C PRO A 48 8.52 9.38 -4.16
N LYS A 49 7.80 9.21 -5.26
CA LYS A 49 8.34 8.76 -6.56
C LYS A 49 9.18 7.47 -6.47
N GLY A 50 8.93 6.63 -5.47
CA GLY A 50 9.72 5.44 -5.19
C GLY A 50 8.88 4.21 -4.92
N GLU A 51 9.55 3.14 -4.53
CA GLU A 51 8.93 1.85 -4.25
C GLU A 51 9.53 1.18 -3.01
N VAL A 52 8.73 0.35 -2.35
CA VAL A 52 9.15 -0.51 -1.23
C VAL A 52 8.59 -1.90 -1.46
N SER A 53 9.40 -2.93 -1.17
CA SER A 53 8.96 -4.32 -1.27
C SER A 53 8.80 -4.95 0.11
N VAL A 54 7.73 -5.71 0.27
CA VAL A 54 7.45 -6.52 1.45
C VAL A 54 7.31 -7.99 1.06
N ASP A 55 7.64 -8.88 1.97
CA ASP A 55 7.43 -10.31 1.75
C ASP A 55 5.92 -10.65 1.82
N ILE A 56 5.49 -11.53 0.92
CA ILE A 56 4.12 -12.02 0.82
C ILE A 56 4.15 -13.54 0.62
N THR A 57 3.25 -14.26 1.28
CA THR A 57 3.16 -15.71 1.15
C THR A 57 2.64 -16.09 -0.24
N HIS A 58 3.09 -17.22 -0.79
CA HIS A 58 2.62 -17.70 -2.10
C HIS A 58 1.10 -17.89 -2.13
N ALA A 59 0.50 -18.29 -1.01
CA ALA A 59 -0.93 -18.50 -0.87
C ALA A 59 -1.77 -17.21 -0.77
N ALA A 60 -1.17 -16.04 -0.57
CA ALA A 60 -1.93 -14.80 -0.54
C ALA A 60 -2.42 -14.48 -1.95
N THR A 61 -3.73 -14.54 -2.18
CA THR A 61 -4.36 -14.26 -3.47
C THR A 61 -5.51 -13.27 -3.27
N GLY A 62 -5.83 -12.50 -4.32
CA GLY A 62 -6.94 -11.56 -4.33
C GLY A 62 -6.51 -10.10 -4.14
N ASP A 63 -7.50 -9.23 -3.94
CA ASP A 63 -7.32 -7.78 -3.87
C ASP A 63 -6.47 -7.37 -2.66
N ILE A 64 -5.76 -6.24 -2.82
CA ILE A 64 -5.12 -5.53 -1.73
C ILE A 64 -6.16 -4.64 -1.05
N SER A 65 -6.14 -4.61 0.28
CA SER A 65 -6.84 -3.55 1.03
C SER A 65 -5.92 -2.95 2.07
N PHE A 66 -5.97 -1.63 2.26
CA PHE A 66 -5.10 -0.93 3.18
C PHE A 66 -5.74 0.35 3.72
N GLN A 67 -5.14 0.91 4.75
CA GLN A 67 -5.40 2.26 5.23
C GLN A 67 -4.09 3.04 5.24
N THR A 68 -4.17 4.35 5.40
CA THR A 68 -3.00 5.20 5.59
C THR A 68 -3.16 6.06 6.84
N ILE A 69 -2.05 6.64 7.30
CA ILE A 69 -2.07 7.67 8.34
C ILE A 69 -1.92 9.02 7.63
N ASN A 70 -2.86 9.94 7.84
CA ASN A 70 -2.80 11.28 7.28
C ASN A 70 -1.96 12.23 8.14
N ASP A 71 -1.78 13.48 7.69
CA ASP A 71 -0.95 14.47 8.36
C ASP A 71 -1.45 14.90 9.75
N TYR A 72 -2.71 14.60 10.07
CA TYR A 72 -3.31 14.81 11.39
C TYR A 72 -3.12 13.61 12.33
N GLY A 73 -2.41 12.56 11.89
CA GLY A 73 -2.19 11.33 12.65
C GLY A 73 -3.39 10.37 12.67
N ALA A 74 -4.44 10.63 11.88
CA ALA A 74 -5.64 9.81 11.83
C ALA A 74 -5.57 8.74 10.74
N LEU A 75 -6.26 7.61 10.96
CA LEU A 75 -6.45 6.58 9.94
C LEU A 75 -7.41 7.08 8.87
N THR A 76 -7.01 6.93 7.60
CA THR A 76 -7.89 7.15 6.46
C THR A 76 -8.90 6.00 6.29
N PRO A 77 -10.00 6.21 5.55
CA PRO A 77 -10.87 5.12 5.12
C PRO A 77 -10.07 4.01 4.41
N ARG A 78 -10.59 2.78 4.46
CA ARG A 78 -9.97 1.63 3.81
C ARG A 78 -10.09 1.76 2.29
N ILE A 79 -8.96 1.61 1.61
CA ILE A 79 -8.84 1.61 0.16
C ILE A 79 -8.68 0.17 -0.32
N LYS A 80 -9.37 -0.20 -1.39
CA LYS A 80 -9.15 -1.45 -2.13
C LYS A 80 -8.34 -1.13 -3.39
N ALA A 81 -7.36 -1.98 -3.69
CA ALA A 81 -6.53 -1.88 -4.88
C ALA A 81 -6.33 -3.26 -5.51
N THR A 82 -6.22 -3.30 -6.83
CA THR A 82 -5.95 -4.53 -7.56
C THR A 82 -4.44 -4.81 -7.55
N MET A 83 -4.08 -6.07 -7.32
CA MET A 83 -2.71 -6.55 -7.47
C MET A 83 -2.41 -6.75 -8.96
N GLN A 84 -1.35 -6.13 -9.46
CA GLN A 84 -0.83 -6.31 -10.82
C GLN A 84 0.17 -7.46 -10.89
#